data_AF-A0A539E7X1-F1
#
_entry.id   AF-A0A539E7X1-F1
#
_cell.length_a   1.000
_cell.length_b   1.000
_cell.length_c   1.000
_cell.angle_alpha   90.00
_cell.angle_beta   90.00
_cell.angle_gamma   90.00
#
_symmetry.space_group_name_H-M   'P 1'
#
loop_
_entity.id
_entity.type
_entity.pdbx_description
1 polymer ?
#
loop_
_entity_poly.entity_id
_entity_poly.type
_entity_poly.pdbx_seq_one_letter_code
_entity_poly.pdbx_strand_id
1 'polypeptide(L)' 'MSQPKCPLTTTNGAPIAEDQNSISAGARGALTFDNFRMFEKLAHFNRERIPERVVNRTLPAFLHRRWWPRLQRLRP' A
#
# COMPACT_ATOMS: atom_id res chain seq x y z
N MET A 1 5.66 -2.69 -15.70
CA MET A 1 5.46 -3.72 -14.66
C MET A 1 4.40 -4.69 -15.17
N SER A 2 4.73 -5.98 -15.30
CA SER A 2 3.75 -7.01 -15.67
C SER A 2 2.95 -7.41 -14.43
N GLN A 3 1.65 -7.17 -14.43
CA GLN A 3 0.80 -7.55 -13.31
C GLN A 3 0.46 -9.05 -13.39
N PRO A 4 0.69 -9.84 -12.33
CA PRO A 4 0.12 -11.18 -12.25
C PRO A 4 -1.41 -11.07 -12.24
N LYS A 5 -2.10 -12.00 -12.92
CA LYS A 5 -3.56 -12.03 -13.03
C LYS A 5 -4.19 -12.52 -11.71
N CYS A 6 -4.03 -11.74 -10.66
CA CYS A 6 -4.75 -11.92 -9.40
C CYS A 6 -6.07 -11.14 -9.48
N PRO A 7 -7.20 -11.73 -9.08
CA PRO A 7 -8.48 -11.03 -9.07
C PRO A 7 -8.41 -9.84 -8.12
N LEU A 8 -9.01 -8.72 -8.53
CA LEU A 8 -9.03 -7.50 -7.73
C LEU A 8 -10.01 -7.67 -6.56
N THR A 9 -9.55 -7.40 -5.33
CA THR A 9 -10.31 -7.63 -4.10
C THR A 9 -10.26 -6.42 -3.14
N THR A 10 -11.15 -6.36 -2.15
CA THR A 10 -11.04 -5.44 -0.98
C THR A 10 -9.88 -5.86 -0.10
N THR A 11 -9.47 -4.97 0.80
CA THR A 11 -8.69 -5.35 1.97
C THR A 11 -9.33 -6.51 2.74
N ASN A 12 -10.67 -6.56 2.77
CA ASN A 12 -11.44 -7.65 3.39
C ASN A 12 -11.61 -8.90 2.49
N GLY A 13 -10.99 -8.96 1.31
CA GLY A 13 -11.03 -10.14 0.43
C GLY A 13 -12.28 -10.31 -0.45
N ALA A 14 -13.31 -9.47 -0.32
CA ALA A 14 -14.44 -9.45 -1.24
C ALA A 14 -14.02 -9.10 -2.69
N PRO A 15 -14.50 -9.84 -3.70
CA PRO A 15 -14.16 -9.62 -5.11
C PRO A 15 -14.74 -8.28 -5.62
N ILE A 16 -14.00 -7.62 -6.52
CA ILE A 16 -14.44 -6.41 -7.23
C ILE A 16 -14.94 -6.80 -8.62
N ALA A 17 -16.21 -6.51 -8.91
CA ALA A 17 -16.76 -6.65 -10.25
C ALA A 17 -16.37 -5.45 -11.15
N GLU A 18 -16.41 -4.23 -10.62
CA GLU A 18 -16.13 -2.99 -11.34
C GLU A 18 -15.40 -1.99 -10.44
N ASP A 19 -14.36 -1.35 -10.99
CA ASP A 19 -13.53 -0.38 -10.25
C ASP A 19 -13.43 1.00 -10.91
N GLN A 20 -14.09 1.19 -12.05
CA GLN A 20 -13.98 2.44 -12.80
C GLN A 20 -15.05 3.46 -12.36
N ASN A 21 -16.15 2.97 -11.80
CA ASN A 21 -17.34 3.76 -11.52
C ASN A 21 -17.73 3.70 -10.03
N SER A 22 -18.21 4.83 -9.52
CA SER A 22 -18.83 4.95 -8.20
C SER A 22 -20.35 4.83 -8.30
N ILE A 23 -21.01 4.38 -7.23
CA ILE A 23 -22.47 4.29 -7.13
C ILE A 23 -23.06 5.69 -7.02
N SER A 24 -23.90 6.08 -7.97
CA SER A 24 -24.58 7.37 -7.99
C SER A 24 -26.09 7.21 -8.13
N ALA A 25 -26.85 8.24 -7.73
CA ALA A 25 -28.29 8.32 -7.96
C ALA A 25 -28.61 8.63 -9.44
N GLY A 26 -28.23 7.73 -10.34
CA GLY A 26 -28.31 7.89 -11.81
C GLY A 26 -26.97 8.29 -12.45
N ALA A 27 -26.89 8.23 -13.78
CA ALA A 27 -25.63 8.37 -14.54
C ALA A 27 -24.87 9.71 -14.32
N ARG A 28 -25.57 10.77 -13.93
CA ARG A 28 -24.98 12.08 -13.58
C ARG A 28 -25.51 12.61 -12.24
N GLY A 29 -26.06 11.72 -11.41
CA GLY A 29 -26.58 12.06 -10.09
C GLY A 29 -25.47 12.21 -9.05
N ALA A 30 -25.84 12.69 -7.87
CA ALA A 30 -24.92 12.76 -6.74
C ALA A 30 -24.44 11.36 -6.31
N LEU A 31 -23.28 11.31 -5.67
CA LEU A 31 -22.74 10.09 -5.08
C LEU A 31 -23.57 9.68 -3.87
N THR A 32 -23.91 8.40 -3.80
CA THR A 32 -24.63 7.84 -2.66
C THR A 32 -23.67 7.55 -1.51
N PHE A 33 -24.15 7.57 -0.27
CA PHE A 33 -23.33 7.21 0.90
C PHE A 33 -22.98 5.71 0.97
N ASP A 34 -23.71 4.86 0.25
CA ASP A 34 -23.52 3.39 0.22
C ASP A 34 -22.24 2.94 -0.53
N ASN A 35 -21.37 3.89 -0.89
CA ASN A 35 -20.12 3.64 -1.60
C ASN A 35 -18.98 3.16 -0.66
N PHE A 36 -19.21 2.12 0.15
CA PHE A 36 -18.21 1.65 1.13
C PHE A 36 -16.85 1.33 0.49
N ARG A 37 -16.87 0.74 -0.71
CA ARG A 37 -15.68 0.38 -1.50
C ARG A 37 -14.86 1.61 -1.91
N MET A 38 -15.51 2.67 -2.35
CA MET A 38 -14.87 3.92 -2.75
C MET A 38 -14.20 4.58 -1.55
N PHE A 39 -14.90 4.63 -0.42
CA PHE A 39 -14.38 5.23 0.81
C PHE A 39 -13.18 4.46 1.35
N GLU A 40 -13.20 3.13 1.33
CA GLU A 40 -12.05 2.30 1.72
C GLU A 40 -10.79 2.65 0.91
N LYS A 41 -10.94 2.77 -0.41
CA LYS A 41 -9.82 3.12 -1.31
C LYS A 41 -9.26 4.51 -1.06
N LEU A 42 -10.13 5.51 -0.94
CA LEU A 42 -9.71 6.88 -0.65
C LEU A 42 -9.06 7.01 0.74
N ALA A 43 -9.62 6.31 1.73
CA ALA A 43 -9.08 6.30 3.09
C ALA A 43 -7.69 5.66 3.16
N HIS A 44 -7.44 4.62 2.35
CA HIS A 44 -6.13 4.01 2.21
C HIS A 44 -5.15 4.98 1.54
N PHE A 45 -5.53 5.53 0.39
CA PHE A 45 -4.72 6.47 -0.38
C PHE A 45 -4.26 7.68 0.44
N ASN A 46 -5.17 8.27 1.21
CA ASN A 46 -4.87 9.44 2.05
C ASN A 46 -3.83 9.14 3.15
N ARG A 47 -3.60 7.88 3.50
CA ARG A 47 -2.66 7.44 4.55
C ARG A 47 -1.37 6.82 4.02
N GLU A 48 -1.15 6.84 2.71
CA GLU A 48 0.05 6.25 2.11
C GLU A 48 1.32 7.08 2.39
N ARG A 49 1.17 8.38 2.66
CA ARG A 49 2.30 9.26 2.97
C ARG A 49 2.79 9.00 4.38
N ILE A 50 3.87 8.24 4.49
CA ILE A 50 4.66 8.10 5.72
C ILE A 50 5.58 9.33 5.82
N PRO A 51 5.70 9.97 6.99
CA PRO A 51 6.58 11.12 7.15
C PRO A 51 8.00 10.77 6.72
N GLU A 52 8.62 11.67 5.96
CA GLU A 52 10.02 11.55 5.59
C GLU A 52 10.88 11.53 6.85
N ARG A 53 11.99 10.78 6.81
CA ARG A 53 12.91 10.70 7.94
C ARG A 53 13.51 12.09 8.18
N VAL A 54 13.20 12.72 9.31
CA VAL A 54 13.81 13.99 9.74
C VAL A 54 15.34 13.80 9.74
N VAL A 55 16.02 14.72 9.08
CA VAL A 55 17.48 14.85 8.86
C VAL A 55 18.35 13.92 9.73
N ASN A 56 19.14 13.09 9.04
CA ASN A 56 20.21 12.18 9.50
C ASN A 56 19.85 10.71 9.70
N ARG A 57 19.92 9.92 8.61
CA ARG A 57 20.86 8.78 8.51
C ARG A 57 20.96 8.31 7.06
N THR A 58 21.86 8.92 6.29
CA THR A 58 22.55 8.19 5.22
C THR A 58 23.38 7.10 5.88
N LEU A 59 22.74 5.99 6.24
CA LEU A 59 23.41 4.70 6.25
C LEU A 59 22.71 3.86 5.20
N PRO A 60 23.46 3.22 4.29
CA PRO A 60 22.86 2.33 3.31
C PRO A 60 22.15 1.21 4.06
N ALA A 61 20.85 1.11 3.86
CA ALA A 61 20.10 -0.07 4.23
C ALA A 61 20.63 -1.23 3.39
N PHE A 62 20.88 -2.37 4.06
CA PHE A 62 21.25 -3.71 3.54
C PHE A 62 22.70 -4.16 3.76
N LEU A 63 22.98 -4.64 4.99
CA LEU A 63 24.08 -5.57 5.28
C LEU A 63 23.53 -6.89 5.86
N HIS A 64 22.58 -7.54 5.17
CA HIS A 64 21.94 -8.73 5.76
C HIS A 64 22.60 -10.08 5.44
N ARG A 65 23.65 -10.20 4.61
CA ARG A 65 24.20 -11.55 4.32
C ARG A 65 25.71 -11.73 4.18
N ARG A 66 26.53 -10.68 4.08
CA ARG A 66 27.96 -10.85 3.73
C ARG A 66 28.98 -10.58 4.84
N TRP A 67 28.63 -9.82 5.88
CA TRP A 67 29.62 -9.31 6.83
C TRP A 67 29.44 -9.74 8.29
N TRP A 68 28.29 -10.31 8.66
CA TRP A 68 28.00 -10.72 10.03
C TRP A 68 28.93 -11.81 10.60
N PRO A 69 29.33 -12.87 9.85
CA PRO A 69 30.20 -13.91 10.38
C PRO A 69 31.66 -13.45 10.64
N ARG A 70 32.07 -12.31 10.08
CA ARG A 70 33.46 -11.80 10.21
C ARG A 70 33.66 -10.95 11.46
N LEU A 71 32.58 -10.34 11.97
CA LEU A 71 32.62 -9.46 13.14
C LEU A 71 32.55 -10.22 14.48
N GLN A 72 32.13 -11.50 14.47
CA GLN A 72 32.14 -12.35 15.68
C GLN A 72 33.54 -12.89 16.04
N ARG A 73 34.53 -12.72 15.16
CA ARG A 73 35.90 -13.23 15.36
C ARG A 73 36.87 -12.20 15.97
N LEU A 74 36.39 -11.00 16.30
CA LEU A 74 37.18 -9.88 16.83
C LEU A 74 36.63 -9.31 18.15
N ARG A 75 35.81 -10.07 18.87
CA ARG A 75 35.60 -9.82 20.32
C ARG A 75 36.57 -10.72 21.10
N PRO A 76 37.28 -10.19 22.11
CA PRO A 76 38.20 -10.98 22.92
C PRO A 76 37.49 -12.14 23.61
#